data_AF-A0A1R4JS59-F1
#
_entry.id   AF-A0A1R4JS59-F1
#
_cell.length_a   1.000
_cell.length_b   1.000
_cell.length_c   1.000
_cell.angle_alpha   90.00
_cell.angle_beta   90.00
_cell.angle_gamma   90.00
#
_symmetry.space_group_name_H-M   'P 1'
#
loop_
_entity.id
_entity.type
_entity.pdbx_description
1 polymer ?
#
loop_
_entity_poly.entity_id
_entity_poly.type
_entity_poly.pdbx_seq_one_letter_code
_entity_poly.pdbx_strand_id
1 'polypeptide(L)'
;MSSSENHPDVTDPARTAPAGGAGPDGGRAAAPADSSEADLQAAPRPVLTEKQAKRATSSSVAMLLSTLFLMAVVAAFLLLAPPPPAPERQDRIDVAETAEQIRAAEGVPAVAPDVPEGWTSNYARWTTRDGVSSWDVGWVVSDDVFAGLEQAAEANPTWTAMRVKQSPAGDSVDVGGVSWTPHDPEGKDLFWVGEVDGTTVVLTVTGDESVMRELAESVTAAAR
;
A
#
# COMPACT_ATOMS: atom_id res chain seq x y z
N MET A 1 3.60 -8.60 61.52
CA MET A 1 2.22 -8.39 62.04
C MET A 1 1.28 -8.58 60.87
N SER A 2 0.35 -9.53 61.05
CA SER A 2 -0.78 -10.00 60.22
C SER A 2 -0.86 -9.59 58.75
N SER A 3 -0.82 -10.52 57.78
CA SER A 3 -1.79 -11.62 57.51
C SER A 3 -3.12 -11.13 56.94
N SER A 4 -3.36 -11.46 55.67
CA SER A 4 -4.54 -12.24 55.28
C SER A 4 -4.17 -13.08 54.05
N GLU A 5 -3.88 -14.35 54.32
CA GLU A 5 -3.85 -15.47 53.40
C GLU A 5 -5.26 -15.94 53.07
N ASN A 6 -5.30 -16.77 52.02
CA ASN A 6 -6.05 -18.03 51.91
C ASN A 6 -7.33 -17.99 51.07
N HIS A 7 -7.68 -18.95 50.20
CA HIS A 7 -7.10 -20.05 49.38
C HIS A 7 -8.37 -20.73 48.76
N PRO A 8 -8.26 -21.51 47.67
CA PRO A 8 -9.35 -21.98 46.82
C PRO A 8 -9.90 -23.35 47.23
N ASP A 9 -10.84 -23.86 46.43
CA ASP A 9 -11.36 -25.24 46.44
C ASP A 9 -11.92 -25.47 45.02
N VAL A 10 -11.44 -26.36 44.14
CA VAL A 10 -11.26 -27.84 44.13
C VAL A 10 -12.58 -28.61 44.23
N THR A 11 -13.02 -29.25 43.12
CA THR A 11 -13.16 -30.72 42.92
C THR A 11 -14.24 -31.09 41.87
N ASP A 12 -13.85 -31.96 40.93
CA ASP A 12 -14.63 -32.81 40.00
C ASP A 12 -15.49 -33.87 40.75
N PRO A 13 -16.58 -34.47 40.20
CA PRO A 13 -16.46 -35.78 39.53
C PRO A 13 -17.51 -36.12 38.45
N ALA A 14 -17.12 -36.95 37.48
CA ALA A 14 -17.99 -37.73 36.61
C ALA A 14 -18.83 -38.81 37.35
N ARG A 15 -20.13 -38.99 37.00
CA ARG A 15 -20.82 -40.32 36.98
C ARG A 15 -22.22 -40.31 36.27
N THR A 16 -22.28 -41.11 35.20
CA THR A 16 -23.31 -42.03 34.65
C THR A 16 -24.74 -42.17 35.24
N ALA A 17 -25.77 -42.29 34.36
CA ALA A 17 -26.81 -43.36 34.28
C ALA A 17 -28.09 -42.90 33.49
N PRO A 18 -29.00 -43.79 33.00
CA PRO A 18 -28.88 -45.18 32.53
C PRO A 18 -29.58 -45.45 31.16
N ALA A 19 -29.36 -46.67 30.64
CA ALA A 19 -30.10 -47.31 29.56
C ALA A 19 -31.16 -48.31 30.08
N GLY A 20 -32.12 -48.68 29.23
CA GLY A 20 -33.05 -49.80 29.39
C GLY A 20 -34.49 -49.35 29.68
N GLY A 21 -35.56 -49.95 29.19
CA GLY A 21 -35.92 -51.07 28.31
C GLY A 21 -37.39 -50.77 27.91
N ALA A 22 -38.23 -51.58 27.28
CA ALA A 22 -38.27 -52.98 26.91
C ALA A 22 -39.46 -53.11 25.91
N GLY A 23 -39.43 -54.11 25.03
CA GLY A 23 -40.67 -54.67 24.42
C GLY A 23 -41.46 -55.48 25.47
N PRO A 24 -42.35 -56.44 25.11
CA PRO A 24 -42.79 -56.95 23.80
C PRO A 24 -44.34 -56.84 23.66
N ASP A 25 -45.01 -57.24 22.57
CA ASP A 25 -45.60 -58.57 22.29
C ASP A 25 -46.68 -58.26 21.21
N GLY A 26 -47.09 -59.07 20.23
CA GLY A 26 -46.90 -60.45 19.85
C GLY A 26 -47.93 -60.71 18.73
N GLY A 27 -47.57 -61.48 17.69
CA GLY A 27 -48.49 -61.73 16.57
C GLY A 27 -47.88 -62.54 15.42
N ARG A 28 -47.69 -63.85 15.65
CA ARG A 28 -47.44 -64.95 14.69
C ARG A 28 -48.60 -65.03 13.66
N ALA A 29 -48.57 -65.54 12.43
CA ALA A 29 -47.76 -66.42 11.58
C ALA A 29 -48.05 -66.00 10.11
N ALA A 30 -47.35 -66.35 9.04
CA ALA A 30 -46.90 -67.67 8.61
C ALA A 30 -45.93 -67.53 7.41
N ALA A 31 -44.98 -68.46 7.29
CA ALA A 31 -44.32 -68.78 6.04
C ALA A 31 -45.20 -69.75 5.22
N PRO A 32 -44.92 -69.89 3.91
CA PRO A 32 -44.22 -71.12 3.55
C PRO A 32 -42.94 -70.88 2.74
N ALA A 33 -42.04 -71.86 2.88
CA ALA A 33 -40.82 -72.04 2.13
C ALA A 33 -41.09 -72.19 0.62
N ASP A 34 -40.16 -71.77 -0.24
CA ASP A 34 -39.12 -72.65 -0.79
C ASP A 34 -38.21 -71.91 -1.79
N SER A 35 -36.96 -72.39 -1.83
CA SER A 35 -35.99 -72.39 -2.95
C SER A 35 -35.51 -71.06 -3.60
N SER A 36 -34.28 -70.65 -3.28
CA SER A 36 -33.09 -70.91 -4.14
C SER A 36 -31.93 -69.98 -3.80
N GLU A 37 -30.79 -70.58 -3.47
CA GLU A 37 -29.47 -69.96 -3.55
C GLU A 37 -29.22 -69.43 -4.97
N ALA A 38 -28.76 -68.17 -5.11
CA ALA A 38 -27.89 -67.75 -6.21
C ALA A 38 -27.34 -66.33 -5.98
N ASP A 39 -26.02 -66.31 -5.80
CA ASP A 39 -25.10 -65.36 -6.43
C ASP A 39 -24.99 -63.92 -5.90
N LEU A 40 -23.88 -63.72 -5.19
CA LEU A 40 -23.14 -62.47 -5.07
C LEU A 40 -22.74 -61.96 -6.46
N GLN A 41 -23.67 -61.34 -7.19
CA GLN A 41 -23.36 -60.70 -8.47
C GLN A 41 -22.77 -59.30 -8.21
N ALA A 42 -21.48 -59.14 -8.46
CA ALA A 42 -20.78 -57.86 -8.43
C ALA A 42 -21.53 -56.80 -9.27
N ALA A 43 -21.85 -55.65 -8.66
CA ALA A 43 -22.52 -54.55 -9.34
C ALA A 43 -21.68 -54.07 -10.54
N PRO A 44 -22.24 -53.97 -11.76
CA PRO A 44 -21.48 -53.52 -12.93
C PRO A 44 -21.10 -52.05 -12.78
N ARG A 45 -19.82 -51.72 -13.05
CA ARG A 45 -19.35 -50.33 -13.08
C ARG A 45 -20.10 -49.59 -14.20
N PRO A 46 -20.73 -48.43 -13.93
CA PRO A 46 -21.46 -47.70 -14.95
C PRO A 46 -20.50 -47.20 -16.03
N VAL A 47 -20.56 -47.80 -17.20
CA VAL A 47 -19.91 -47.30 -18.41
C VAL A 47 -20.87 -46.35 -19.12
N LEU A 48 -20.49 -45.06 -19.16
CA LEU A 48 -21.25 -44.05 -19.89
C LEU A 48 -21.38 -44.46 -21.35
N THR A 49 -22.60 -44.57 -21.85
CA THR A 49 -22.84 -44.86 -23.28
C THR A 49 -22.35 -43.67 -24.12
N GLU A 50 -21.86 -43.91 -25.33
CA GLU A 50 -21.30 -42.88 -26.22
C GLU A 50 -22.21 -41.64 -26.41
N LYS A 51 -23.53 -41.85 -26.39
CA LYS A 51 -24.54 -40.77 -26.46
C LYS A 51 -24.59 -39.88 -25.21
N GLN A 52 -24.26 -40.40 -24.03
CA GLN A 52 -24.18 -39.65 -22.78
C GLN A 52 -22.86 -38.88 -22.66
N ALA A 53 -21.74 -39.48 -23.10
CA ALA A 53 -20.44 -38.80 -23.17
C ALA A 53 -20.46 -37.62 -24.16
N LYS A 54 -21.13 -37.76 -25.32
CA LYS A 54 -21.29 -36.70 -26.34
C LYS A 54 -22.15 -35.52 -25.88
N ARG A 55 -23.15 -35.76 -25.00
CA ARG A 55 -23.96 -34.70 -24.38
C ARG A 55 -23.22 -33.94 -23.27
N ALA A 56 -22.37 -34.64 -22.51
CA ALA A 56 -21.53 -34.01 -21.49
C ALA A 56 -20.42 -33.13 -22.11
N THR A 57 -19.74 -33.63 -23.15
CA THR A 57 -18.74 -32.83 -23.91
C THR A 57 -19.39 -31.66 -24.66
N SER A 58 -20.61 -31.81 -25.18
CA SER A 58 -21.32 -30.65 -25.77
C SER A 58 -21.60 -29.54 -24.77
N SER A 59 -21.84 -29.88 -23.50
CA SER A 59 -22.03 -28.87 -22.44
C SER A 59 -20.73 -28.17 -22.09
N SER A 60 -19.61 -28.91 -21.98
CA SER A 60 -18.31 -28.31 -21.67
C SER A 60 -17.74 -27.47 -22.82
N VAL A 61 -17.95 -27.91 -24.07
CA VAL A 61 -17.59 -27.12 -25.26
C VAL A 61 -18.45 -25.86 -25.35
N ALA A 62 -19.76 -25.95 -25.08
CA ALA A 62 -20.64 -24.78 -25.03
C ALA A 62 -20.25 -23.80 -23.91
N MET A 63 -19.84 -24.30 -22.74
CA MET A 63 -19.30 -23.47 -21.66
C MET A 63 -17.99 -22.77 -22.06
N LEU A 64 -17.04 -23.50 -22.66
CA LEU A 64 -15.78 -22.91 -23.12
C LEU A 64 -16.01 -21.82 -24.18
N LEU A 65 -16.88 -22.09 -25.15
CA LEU A 65 -17.26 -21.11 -26.17
C LEU A 65 -17.96 -19.90 -25.56
N SER A 66 -18.81 -20.09 -24.54
CA SER A 66 -19.49 -19.00 -23.83
C SER A 66 -18.50 -18.14 -23.04
N THR A 67 -17.51 -18.74 -22.38
CA THR A 67 -16.45 -18.02 -21.66
C THR A 67 -15.56 -17.24 -22.62
N LEU A 68 -15.17 -17.84 -23.75
CA LEU A 68 -14.39 -17.16 -24.78
C LEU A 68 -15.17 -16.01 -25.41
N PHE A 69 -16.47 -16.20 -25.64
CA PHE A 69 -17.34 -15.15 -26.13
C PHE A 69 -17.45 -13.99 -25.14
N LEU A 70 -17.64 -14.27 -23.86
CA LEU A 70 -17.68 -13.23 -22.82
C LEU A 70 -16.33 -12.50 -22.72
N MET A 71 -15.20 -13.22 -22.77
CA MET A 71 -13.87 -12.60 -22.82
C MET A 71 -13.69 -11.72 -24.05
N ALA A 72 -14.15 -12.16 -25.22
CA ALA A 72 -14.07 -11.36 -26.45
C ALA A 72 -14.91 -10.09 -26.36
N VAL A 73 -16.09 -10.17 -25.74
CA VAL A 73 -16.93 -8.99 -25.47
C VAL A 73 -16.24 -8.03 -24.51
N VAL A 74 -15.70 -8.53 -23.38
CA VAL A 74 -14.94 -7.69 -22.43
C VAL A 74 -13.72 -7.07 -23.11
N ALA A 75 -12.95 -7.84 -23.88
CA ALA A 75 -11.80 -7.34 -24.62
C ALA A 75 -12.21 -6.27 -25.63
N ALA A 76 -13.32 -6.45 -26.36
CA ALA A 76 -13.84 -5.43 -27.25
C ALA A 76 -14.20 -4.15 -26.49
N PHE A 77 -14.84 -4.25 -25.33
CA PHE A 77 -15.11 -3.08 -24.47
C PHE A 77 -13.82 -2.41 -23.99
N LEU A 78 -12.81 -3.17 -23.56
CA LEU A 78 -11.54 -2.61 -23.08
C LEU A 78 -10.72 -1.95 -24.20
N LEU A 79 -10.76 -2.52 -25.41
CA LEU A 79 -10.01 -2.01 -26.55
C LEU A 79 -10.70 -0.83 -27.24
N LEU A 80 -12.03 -0.77 -27.21
CA LEU A 80 -12.80 0.35 -27.76
C LEU A 80 -13.09 1.43 -26.73
N ALA A 81 -12.95 1.14 -25.43
CA ALA A 81 -13.01 2.18 -24.41
C ALA A 81 -11.90 3.20 -24.70
N PRO A 82 -12.25 4.49 -24.83
CA PRO A 82 -11.22 5.52 -24.85
C PRO A 82 -10.40 5.41 -23.55
N PRO A 83 -9.11 5.79 -23.58
CA PRO A 83 -8.35 5.95 -22.35
C PRO A 83 -9.19 6.78 -21.38
N PRO A 84 -9.21 6.44 -20.07
CA PRO A 84 -9.83 7.34 -19.11
C PRO A 84 -9.25 8.74 -19.36
N PRO A 85 -10.08 9.80 -19.38
CA PRO A 85 -9.54 11.13 -19.49
C PRO A 85 -8.47 11.24 -18.41
N ALA A 86 -7.24 11.57 -18.82
CA ALA A 86 -6.23 11.95 -17.84
C ALA A 86 -6.94 12.99 -16.96
N PRO A 87 -6.93 12.82 -15.62
CA PRO A 87 -7.55 13.80 -14.75
C PRO A 87 -7.07 15.16 -15.25
N GLU A 88 -8.01 16.03 -15.59
CA GLU A 88 -7.71 17.41 -15.92
C GLU A 88 -6.73 17.86 -14.84
N ARG A 89 -5.52 18.30 -15.23
CA ARG A 89 -4.40 18.58 -14.31
C ARG A 89 -4.72 19.84 -13.50
N GLN A 90 -5.73 19.70 -12.68
CA GLN A 90 -6.40 20.57 -11.72
C GLN A 90 -6.22 19.74 -10.44
N ASP A 91 -5.08 19.80 -9.77
CA ASP A 91 -4.55 20.97 -9.11
C ASP A 91 -3.02 20.91 -9.17
N ARG A 92 -2.36 21.73 -10.01
CA ARG A 92 -0.98 22.10 -9.68
C ARG A 92 -1.09 22.95 -8.43
N ILE A 93 -0.67 22.40 -7.30
CA ILE A 93 -0.61 23.17 -6.06
C ILE A 93 0.24 24.40 -6.35
N ASP A 94 -0.35 25.57 -6.18
CA ASP A 94 0.35 26.83 -6.29
C ASP A 94 1.25 26.97 -5.06
N VAL A 95 2.52 26.64 -5.24
CA VAL A 95 3.53 26.67 -4.17
C VAL A 95 3.72 28.09 -3.66
N ALA A 96 3.65 29.10 -4.54
CA ALA A 96 3.81 30.50 -4.16
C ALA A 96 2.61 30.97 -3.33
N GLU A 97 1.39 30.68 -3.78
CA GLU A 97 0.18 31.01 -3.01
C GLU A 97 0.17 30.30 -1.65
N THR A 98 0.55 29.03 -1.61
CA THR A 98 0.57 28.27 -0.36
C THR A 98 1.66 28.78 0.59
N ALA A 99 2.85 29.12 0.07
CA ALA A 99 3.93 29.69 0.85
C ALA A 99 3.54 31.05 1.47
N GLU A 100 2.80 31.88 0.74
CA GLU A 100 2.21 33.12 1.23
C GLU A 100 1.26 32.89 2.42
N GLN A 101 0.41 31.86 2.32
CA GLN A 101 -0.49 31.47 3.41
C GLN A 101 0.28 30.98 4.64
N ILE A 102 1.33 30.15 4.45
CA ILE A 102 2.19 29.67 5.54
C ILE A 102 2.95 30.83 6.18
N ARG A 103 3.48 31.77 5.39
CA ARG A 103 4.14 32.95 5.92
C ARG A 103 3.21 33.79 6.79
N ALA A 104 1.95 33.96 6.38
CA ALA A 104 0.95 34.68 7.15
C ALA A 104 0.53 33.95 8.44
N ALA A 105 0.46 32.62 8.41
CA ALA A 105 -0.01 31.80 9.53
C ALA A 105 1.09 31.50 10.56
N GLU A 106 2.28 31.13 10.10
CA GLU A 106 3.37 30.56 10.91
C GLU A 106 4.54 31.54 11.10
N GLY A 107 4.59 32.63 10.33
CA GLY A 107 5.65 33.64 10.42
C GLY A 107 7.01 33.19 9.87
N VAL A 108 7.06 32.05 9.18
CA VAL A 108 8.26 31.52 8.52
C VAL A 108 8.32 32.03 7.07
N PRO A 109 9.49 32.50 6.57
CA PRO A 109 9.66 32.86 5.17
C PRO A 109 9.72 31.60 4.29
N ALA A 110 8.55 30.98 4.07
CA ALA A 110 8.41 29.77 3.28
C ALA A 110 8.94 29.99 1.85
N VAL A 111 10.00 29.27 1.47
CA VAL A 111 10.63 29.40 0.15
C VAL A 111 9.74 28.75 -0.90
N ALA A 112 9.43 29.51 -1.95
CA ALA A 112 8.64 29.06 -3.10
C ALA A 112 9.46 29.25 -4.40
N PRO A 113 10.28 28.26 -4.79
CA PRO A 113 11.11 28.38 -5.97
C PRO A 113 10.30 28.22 -7.27
N ASP A 114 10.63 29.04 -8.26
CA ASP A 114 10.26 28.79 -9.65
C ASP A 114 11.13 27.64 -10.18
N VAL A 115 10.55 26.44 -10.23
CA VAL A 115 11.23 25.24 -10.70
C VAL A 115 11.32 25.19 -12.24
N PRO A 116 12.27 24.44 -12.83
CA PRO A 116 12.41 24.30 -14.27
C PRO A 116 11.13 23.83 -14.99
N GLU A 117 11.04 24.15 -16.28
CA GLU A 117 9.90 23.72 -17.11
C GLU A 117 9.75 22.19 -17.13
N GLY A 118 8.51 21.72 -17.08
CA GLY A 118 8.18 20.29 -17.05
C GLY A 118 7.95 19.73 -15.65
N TRP A 119 8.52 20.36 -14.62
CA TRP A 119 8.29 19.95 -13.23
C TRP A 119 6.86 20.28 -12.82
N THR A 120 6.30 19.43 -11.97
CA THR A 120 4.93 19.60 -11.48
C THR A 120 4.89 19.42 -9.97
N SER A 121 4.33 20.38 -9.24
CA SER A 121 4.16 20.24 -7.79
C SER A 121 3.21 19.08 -7.49
N ASN A 122 3.63 18.21 -6.58
CA ASN A 122 2.87 17.07 -6.06
C ASN A 122 2.19 17.43 -4.74
N TYR A 123 2.91 18.16 -3.88
CA TYR A 123 2.40 18.65 -2.61
C TYR A 123 3.13 19.93 -2.19
N ALA A 124 2.45 20.78 -1.42
CA ALA A 124 3.04 21.90 -0.69
C ALA A 124 2.25 22.06 0.61
N ARG A 125 2.91 21.95 1.77
CA ARG A 125 2.20 21.89 3.07
C ARG A 125 3.09 22.30 4.23
N TRP A 126 2.44 22.74 5.31
CA TRP A 126 3.04 22.78 6.63
C TRP A 126 2.87 21.43 7.33
N THR A 127 3.93 20.91 7.93
CA THR A 127 3.89 19.61 8.62
C THR A 127 4.81 19.62 9.83
N THR A 128 4.48 18.81 10.84
CA THR A 128 5.32 18.61 12.01
C THR A 128 5.79 17.16 12.05
N ARG A 129 7.12 16.95 12.01
CA ARG A 129 7.75 15.63 12.12
C ARG A 129 8.88 15.70 13.13
N ASP A 130 9.03 14.66 13.93
CA ASP A 130 10.12 14.56 14.92
C ASP A 130 10.19 15.78 15.87
N GLY A 131 9.03 16.39 16.14
CA GLY A 131 8.91 17.57 17.01
C GLY A 131 9.28 18.90 16.35
N VAL A 132 9.61 18.93 15.05
CA VAL A 132 9.95 20.14 14.30
C VAL A 132 8.88 20.39 13.24
N SER A 133 8.34 21.60 13.23
CA SER A 133 7.45 22.07 12.18
C SER A 133 8.24 22.61 11.00
N SER A 134 7.86 22.22 9.79
CA SER A 134 8.57 22.52 8.57
C SER A 134 7.61 22.76 7.40
N TRP A 135 8.03 23.64 6.50
CA TRP A 135 7.48 23.82 5.17
C TRP A 135 7.99 22.68 4.27
N ASP A 136 7.09 21.90 3.68
CA ASP A 136 7.40 20.68 2.92
C ASP A 136 6.76 20.77 1.53
N VAL A 137 7.61 20.78 0.50
CA VAL A 137 7.21 20.87 -0.91
C VAL A 137 7.83 19.73 -1.70
N GLY A 138 7.05 19.13 -2.58
CA GLY A 138 7.49 18.05 -3.45
C GLY A 138 7.08 18.30 -4.89
N TRP A 139 7.97 17.96 -5.82
CA TRP A 139 7.76 18.03 -7.25
C TRP A 139 8.03 16.68 -7.91
N VAL A 140 7.25 16.40 -8.95
CA VAL A 140 7.52 15.34 -9.92
C VAL A 140 8.32 15.95 -11.07
N VAL A 141 9.53 15.42 -11.30
CA VAL A 141 10.44 15.86 -12.36
C VAL A 141 10.25 15.00 -13.62
N SER A 142 10.18 13.68 -13.43
CA SER A 142 9.85 12.68 -14.45
C SER A 142 9.14 11.49 -13.78
N ASP A 143 8.84 10.43 -14.53
CA ASP A 143 8.12 9.26 -14.00
C ASP A 143 8.85 8.59 -12.81
N ASP A 144 10.18 8.64 -12.78
CA ASP A 144 11.01 8.00 -11.76
C ASP A 144 11.83 8.98 -10.91
N VAL A 145 11.74 10.29 -11.19
CA VAL A 145 12.54 11.33 -10.51
C VAL A 145 11.63 12.29 -9.74
N PHE A 146 11.91 12.39 -8.45
CA PHE A 146 11.24 13.30 -7.52
C PHE A 146 12.24 14.29 -6.95
N ALA A 147 11.78 15.52 -6.72
CA ALA A 147 12.52 16.58 -6.08
C ALA A 147 11.70 17.10 -4.88
N GLY A 148 12.37 17.48 -3.80
CA GLY A 148 11.70 17.95 -2.60
C GLY A 148 12.51 18.98 -1.81
N LEU A 149 11.77 19.80 -1.07
CA LEU A 149 12.29 20.82 -0.15
C LEU A 149 11.59 20.66 1.19
N GLU A 150 12.37 20.51 2.26
CA GLU A 150 11.90 20.66 3.64
C GLU A 150 12.65 21.86 4.26
N GLN A 151 11.93 22.86 4.75
CA GLN A 151 12.47 24.06 5.37
C GLN A 151 11.95 24.20 6.79
N ALA A 152 12.85 24.37 7.76
CA ALA A 152 12.51 24.52 9.17
C ALA A 152 13.24 25.73 9.79
N ALA A 153 12.48 26.58 10.49
CA ALA A 153 13.04 27.72 11.22
C ALA A 153 13.72 27.30 12.55
N GLU A 154 13.21 26.24 13.18
CA GLU A 154 13.74 25.70 14.44
C GLU A 154 14.27 24.27 14.26
N ALA A 155 15.07 24.05 13.21
CA ALA A 155 15.71 22.77 12.99
C ALA A 155 16.67 22.42 14.14
N ASN A 156 16.71 21.15 14.51
CA ASN A 156 17.68 20.64 15.48
C ASN A 156 18.51 19.51 14.86
N PRO A 157 19.69 19.18 15.43
CA PRO A 157 20.59 18.18 14.83
C PRO A 157 19.95 16.81 14.63
N THR A 158 19.04 16.41 15.51
CA THR A 158 18.31 15.13 15.39
C THR A 158 17.38 15.15 14.18
N TRP A 159 16.61 16.22 13.99
CA TRP A 159 15.73 16.37 12.83
C TRP A 159 16.52 16.33 11.52
N THR A 160 17.59 17.12 11.40
CA THR A 160 18.44 17.14 10.19
C THR A 160 19.03 15.77 9.91
N ALA A 161 19.58 15.11 10.94
CA ALA A 161 20.14 13.76 10.80
C ALA A 161 19.09 12.75 10.34
N MET A 162 17.83 12.87 10.78
CA MET A 162 16.75 12.00 10.32
C MET A 162 16.35 12.28 8.86
N ARG A 163 16.31 13.54 8.42
CA ARG A 163 15.99 13.89 7.02
C ARG A 163 17.00 13.29 6.05
N VAL A 164 18.28 13.39 6.37
CA VAL A 164 19.38 12.84 5.55
C VAL A 164 19.63 11.34 5.80
N LYS A 165 18.72 10.64 6.48
CA LYS A 165 18.80 9.21 6.80
C LYS A 165 20.10 8.80 7.50
N GLN A 166 20.61 9.67 8.37
CA GLN A 166 21.85 9.50 9.12
C GLN A 166 23.08 9.25 8.24
N SER A 167 23.03 9.66 6.98
CA SER A 167 24.15 9.50 6.05
C SER A 167 25.29 10.47 6.40
N PRO A 168 26.55 10.06 6.19
CA PRO A 168 27.70 10.93 6.39
C PRO A 168 27.62 12.18 5.52
N ALA A 169 28.15 13.29 6.04
CA ALA A 169 28.34 14.51 5.26
C ALA A 169 29.49 14.32 4.25
N GLY A 170 29.27 14.75 3.02
CA GLY A 170 30.30 14.93 2.00
C GLY A 170 30.96 16.30 2.07
N ASP A 171 31.79 16.58 1.07
CA ASP A 171 32.41 17.90 0.92
C ASP A 171 31.37 18.94 0.51
N SER A 172 31.41 20.13 1.13
CA SER A 172 30.47 21.20 0.84
C SER A 172 30.58 21.68 -0.62
N VAL A 173 29.44 22.03 -1.20
CA VAL A 173 29.30 22.53 -2.56
C VAL A 173 28.57 23.87 -2.54
N ASP A 174 29.15 24.90 -3.15
CA ASP A 174 28.51 26.21 -3.29
C ASP A 174 27.62 26.24 -4.54
N VAL A 175 26.34 26.57 -4.34
CA VAL A 175 25.37 26.81 -5.42
C VAL A 175 24.54 28.03 -5.07
N GLY A 176 24.46 29.00 -5.99
CA GLY A 176 23.68 30.21 -5.78
C GLY A 176 24.12 31.05 -4.57
N GLY A 177 25.39 30.96 -4.15
CA GLY A 177 25.91 31.67 -2.98
C GLY A 177 25.51 31.07 -1.63
N VAL A 178 24.89 29.89 -1.63
CA VAL A 178 24.64 29.08 -0.43
C VAL A 178 25.57 27.87 -0.45
N SER A 179 26.20 27.62 0.68
CA SER A 179 27.03 26.43 0.91
C SER A 179 26.12 25.26 1.29
N TRP A 180 26.02 24.28 0.42
CA TRP A 180 25.26 23.05 0.62
C TRP A 180 26.17 21.93 1.12
N THR A 181 25.69 21.13 2.06
CA THR A 181 26.36 19.92 2.55
C THR A 181 25.68 18.69 1.94
N PRO A 182 26.34 17.97 1.02
CA PRO A 182 25.79 16.76 0.43
C PRO A 182 25.77 15.57 1.40
N HIS A 183 24.79 14.70 1.21
CA HIS A 183 24.52 13.51 1.99
C HIS A 183 23.97 12.43 1.06
N ASP A 184 24.61 11.26 1.01
CA ASP A 184 24.25 10.17 0.10
C ASP A 184 24.08 8.83 0.85
N PRO A 185 22.84 8.49 1.26
CA PRO A 185 22.50 7.16 1.76
C PRO A 185 22.42 6.16 0.59
N GLU A 186 23.53 5.47 0.33
CA GLU A 186 23.60 4.28 -0.53
C GLU A 186 23.12 4.50 -1.99
N GLY A 187 23.19 5.74 -2.50
CA GLY A 187 23.05 6.07 -3.93
C GLY A 187 21.63 6.09 -4.50
N LYS A 188 20.59 6.08 -3.65
CA LYS A 188 19.19 6.10 -4.12
C LYS A 188 18.56 7.49 -4.13
N ASP A 189 18.81 8.23 -3.06
CA ASP A 189 18.32 9.59 -2.86
C ASP A 189 19.51 10.46 -2.50
N LEU A 190 19.62 11.64 -3.11
CA LEU A 190 20.59 12.65 -2.75
C LEU A 190 19.94 13.65 -1.81
N PHE A 191 20.65 14.04 -0.75
CA PHE A 191 20.20 15.06 0.18
C PHE A 191 21.22 16.18 0.29
N TRP A 192 20.80 17.42 0.17
CA TRP A 192 21.65 18.59 0.40
C TRP A 192 21.08 19.44 1.53
N VAL A 193 21.90 19.76 2.52
CA VAL A 193 21.51 20.60 3.67
C VAL A 193 22.19 21.95 3.56
N GLY A 194 21.43 23.02 3.70
CA GLY A 194 21.93 24.40 3.65
C GLY A 194 21.13 25.32 4.56
N GLU A 195 21.62 26.55 4.70
CA GLU A 195 20.93 27.62 5.43
C GLU A 195 20.48 28.69 4.44
N VAL A 196 19.20 29.03 4.48
CA VAL A 196 18.56 30.01 3.58
C VAL A 196 17.64 30.88 4.43
N ASP A 197 17.80 32.20 4.37
CA ASP A 197 17.04 33.18 5.17
C ASP A 197 16.97 32.90 6.68
N GLY A 198 18.05 32.32 7.23
CA GLY A 198 18.12 31.94 8.65
C GLY A 198 17.29 30.71 9.01
N THR A 199 16.90 29.91 8.02
CA THR A 199 16.22 28.64 8.18
C THR A 199 17.05 27.51 7.58
N THR A 200 17.00 26.33 8.20
CA THR A 200 17.62 25.14 7.64
C THR A 200 16.75 24.59 6.52
N VAL A 201 17.34 24.39 5.35
CA VAL A 201 16.70 23.80 4.18
C VAL A 201 17.37 22.46 3.88
N VAL A 202 16.54 21.43 3.70
CA VAL A 202 16.95 20.10 3.22
C VAL A 202 16.31 19.89 1.86
N LEU A 203 17.16 19.75 0.84
CA LEU A 203 16.76 19.37 -0.50
C LEU A 203 16.90 17.86 -0.66
N THR A 204 15.96 17.25 -1.36
CA THR A 204 15.99 15.82 -1.68
C THR A 204 15.76 15.62 -3.16
N VAL A 205 16.53 14.72 -3.79
CA VAL A 205 16.28 14.27 -5.16
C VAL A 205 16.45 12.76 -5.25
N THR A 206 15.48 12.07 -5.82
CA THR A 206 15.61 10.66 -6.22
C THR A 206 16.10 10.65 -7.67
N GLY A 207 17.41 10.61 -7.89
CA GLY A 207 18.00 10.70 -9.24
C GLY A 207 19.36 11.40 -9.27
N ASP A 208 19.66 12.01 -10.41
CA ASP A 208 20.98 12.57 -10.71
C ASP A 208 21.26 13.91 -10.00
N GLU A 209 22.54 14.14 -9.67
CA GLU A 209 23.02 15.38 -9.05
C GLU A 209 22.73 16.65 -9.88
N SER A 210 22.51 16.52 -11.19
CA SER A 210 22.11 17.65 -12.03
C SER A 210 20.76 18.24 -11.62
N VAL A 211 19.78 17.38 -11.32
CA VAL A 211 18.45 17.79 -10.85
C VAL A 211 18.55 18.45 -9.47
N MET A 212 19.45 17.94 -8.61
CA MET A 212 19.75 18.56 -7.32
C MET A 212 20.31 19.98 -7.48
N ARG A 213 21.24 20.19 -8.42
CA ARG A 213 21.77 21.53 -8.70
C ARG A 213 20.70 22.48 -9.23
N GLU A 214 19.87 22.05 -10.17
CA GLU A 214 18.76 22.86 -10.69
C GLU A 214 17.79 23.29 -9.57
N LEU A 215 17.45 22.37 -8.66
CA LEU A 215 16.62 22.69 -7.49
C LEU A 215 17.32 23.69 -6.57
N ALA A 216 18.59 23.46 -6.23
CA ALA A 216 19.36 24.36 -5.37
C ALA A 216 19.49 25.78 -5.97
N GLU A 217 19.70 25.90 -7.28
CA GLU A 217 19.70 27.19 -7.97
C GLU A 217 18.34 27.89 -7.89
N SER A 218 17.25 27.15 -8.09
CA SER A 218 15.89 27.69 -8.02
C SER A 218 15.54 28.17 -6.60
N VAL A 219 15.92 27.40 -5.59
CA VAL A 219 15.72 27.72 -4.15
C VAL A 219 16.51 28.95 -3.75
N THR A 220 17.78 29.01 -4.13
CA THR A 220 18.64 30.17 -3.80
C THR A 220 18.27 31.42 -4.59
N ALA A 221 17.66 31.29 -5.78
CA ALA A 221 17.12 32.43 -6.51
C ALA A 221 15.86 33.00 -5.85
N ALA A 222 15.00 32.15 -5.28
CA ALA A 222 13.75 32.56 -4.66
C ALA A 222 13.89 33.16 -3.26
N ALA A 223 14.99 32.86 -2.57
CA ALA A 223 15.32 33.39 -1.25
C ALA A 223 16.09 34.73 -1.26
N ARG A 224 16.15 35.42 -2.40
CA ARG A 224 16.89 36.67 -2.56
C ARG A 224 16.00 37.90 -2.65
#